data_AF-A0A672I5P2-F1
#
_entry.id   AF-A0A672I5P2-F1
#
_cell.length_a   1.000
_cell.length_b   1.000
_cell.length_c   1.000
_cell.angle_alpha   90.00
_cell.angle_beta   90.00
_cell.angle_gamma   90.00
#
_symmetry.space_group_name_H-M   'P 1'
#
loop_
_entity.id
_entity.type
_entity.pdbx_description
1 polymer ?
#
loop_
_entity_poly.entity_id
_entity_poly.type
_entity_poly.pdbx_seq_one_letter_code
_entity_poly.pdbx_strand_id
1 'polypeptide(L)'
;GFCAAALLLAAAPAPAPRSWTSPHDPCYHPDGRPRHCLSEFINAAYGVAVNASHSTQGPDSDGNVTTLTDLHNPHNLTCWMAPRGPDAGDWVLTVPLGRRFEITYISLQFCHQGEPSDPISISVLKSMDSGRTWRPMQRYSSDCPGNFGQPSQTVAQTRHQETEPLCSDPRPLQRQRGGMVLAGRSAAGQLGGRCKCNGHASRCRRDDSGRAVCVCEHNTAGPDCDVCEDFYFDRPWHRATPTNPNPCIACECNGHSNKCRFSMEVFQQSGRRSGGVCQKCRHHTAGRHCQYCQNGYTRDQTKPLSHRKACQPCQCHPLGAVGRWCNQTSGQCLCREGVTGLRCNRCAPGYKQGKSPLRPCIREFTHLSDLLKCVSYCQPSQVKVRMNLETYCLKDYVLKLQVRGMERSGPWWQFSVSVQTVYRAGSSSHVRRGPQSLWVPDRDLGCGCPALHVGRTFLLIGAEEGERGWGPEESRLVADRSTLALQWREHWSPKLRGFRGQDKRGRCPPSLRPQHGLLKSEIENKEEENRLAD
;
A
#
# COMPACT_ATOMS: atom_id res chain seq x y z
N GLY A 1 -19.66 95.32 5.38
CA GLY A 1 -20.39 94.23 6.06
C GLY A 1 -19.71 92.94 5.70
N PHE A 2 -18.91 92.39 6.62
CA PHE A 2 -18.14 91.17 6.37
C PHE A 2 -19.04 89.95 6.60
N CYS A 3 -19.39 89.28 5.51
CA CYS A 3 -20.23 88.09 5.52
C CYS A 3 -19.39 86.90 5.98
N ALA A 4 -19.86 86.20 7.00
CA ALA A 4 -19.23 85.03 7.56
C ALA A 4 -19.26 83.86 6.57
N ALA A 5 -18.09 83.36 6.17
CA ALA A 5 -17.95 82.06 5.53
C ALA A 5 -17.49 81.05 6.59
N ALA A 6 -18.36 80.08 6.90
CA ALA A 6 -18.04 78.96 7.76
C ALA A 6 -17.03 78.04 7.05
N LEU A 7 -15.82 77.90 7.60
CA LEU A 7 -14.84 76.93 7.14
C LEU A 7 -15.14 75.57 7.81
N LEU A 8 -15.74 74.65 7.06
CA LEU A 8 -15.83 73.24 7.44
C LEU A 8 -14.46 72.58 7.26
N LEU A 9 -13.70 72.46 8.35
CA LEU A 9 -12.50 71.62 8.38
C LEU A 9 -12.93 70.15 8.48
N ALA A 10 -13.00 69.47 7.33
CA ALA A 10 -13.10 68.02 7.30
C ALA A 10 -11.78 67.42 7.82
N ALA A 11 -11.85 66.67 8.92
CA ALA A 11 -10.72 65.89 9.39
C ALA A 11 -10.36 64.84 8.32
N ALA A 12 -9.18 64.98 7.73
CA ALA A 12 -8.61 63.93 6.90
C ALA A 12 -8.44 62.67 7.77
N PRO A 13 -8.80 61.46 7.28
CA PRO A 13 -8.54 60.24 8.02
C PRO A 13 -7.04 60.12 8.27
N ALA A 14 -6.66 59.83 9.51
CA ALA A 14 -5.30 59.52 9.90
C ALA A 14 -4.75 58.43 8.94
N PRO A 15 -3.49 58.53 8.48
CA PRO A 15 -2.90 57.47 7.68
C PRO A 15 -2.96 56.18 8.49
N ALA A 16 -3.61 55.17 7.94
CA ALA A 16 -3.63 53.83 8.50
C ALA A 16 -2.18 53.39 8.81
N PRO A 17 -1.94 52.67 9.91
CA PRO A 17 -0.61 52.13 10.19
C PRO A 17 -0.18 51.32 8.98
N ARG A 18 0.97 51.68 8.41
CA ARG A 18 1.57 50.95 7.27
C ARG A 18 1.93 49.55 7.73
N SER A 19 0.98 48.62 7.66
CA SER A 19 1.25 47.20 7.68
C SER A 19 1.89 46.87 6.33
N TRP A 20 3.19 46.57 6.34
CA TRP A 20 3.85 45.92 5.21
C TRP A 20 3.39 44.46 5.12
N THR A 21 2.12 44.24 4.79
CA THR A 21 1.62 42.91 4.42
C THR A 21 1.66 42.82 2.90
N SER A 22 2.63 42.07 2.39
CA SER A 22 2.55 41.53 1.03
C SER A 22 1.18 40.86 0.87
N PRO A 23 0.41 41.11 -0.21
CA PRO A 23 -0.88 40.46 -0.45
C PRO A 23 -0.76 38.94 -0.69
N HIS A 24 0.47 38.40 -0.70
CA HIS A 24 0.78 36.99 -0.92
C HIS A 24 1.18 36.28 0.37
N ASP A 25 0.63 35.07 0.57
CA ASP A 25 0.99 34.19 1.69
C ASP A 25 2.51 33.91 1.66
N PRO A 26 3.24 34.24 2.74
CA PRO A 26 4.68 34.03 2.78
C PRO A 26 5.11 32.55 2.79
N CYS A 27 4.20 31.58 2.88
CA CYS A 27 4.49 30.16 2.68
C CYS A 27 4.58 29.73 1.20
N TYR A 28 4.23 30.61 0.25
CA TYR A 28 4.33 30.32 -1.17
C TYR A 28 5.11 31.41 -1.92
N HIS A 29 5.76 31.01 -3.00
CA HIS A 29 6.22 31.94 -4.01
C HIS A 29 5.03 32.54 -4.77
N PRO A 30 5.19 33.68 -5.46
CA PRO A 30 4.12 34.27 -6.26
C PRO A 30 3.55 33.35 -7.36
N ASP A 31 4.32 32.32 -7.76
CA ASP A 31 3.91 31.28 -8.72
C ASP A 31 3.18 30.09 -8.07
N GLY A 32 2.93 30.13 -6.76
CA GLY A 32 2.25 29.08 -6.00
C GLY A 32 3.15 27.94 -5.54
N ARG A 33 4.46 27.95 -5.83
CA ARG A 33 5.37 26.92 -5.30
C ARG A 33 5.57 27.10 -3.79
N PRO A 34 5.53 26.01 -3.00
CA PRO A 34 5.72 26.09 -1.56
C PRO A 34 7.15 26.52 -1.21
N ARG A 35 7.32 27.25 -0.12
CA ARG A 35 8.61 27.70 0.41
C ARG A 35 8.59 27.70 1.93
N HIS A 36 9.75 27.51 2.53
CA HIS A 36 9.86 27.56 3.98
C HIS A 36 9.37 28.91 4.55
N CYS A 37 8.48 28.85 5.53
CA CYS A 37 7.91 30.02 6.19
C CYS A 37 7.93 29.85 7.71
N LEU A 38 8.18 30.95 8.41
CA LEU A 38 8.20 31.00 9.86
C LEU A 38 7.15 31.98 10.37
N SER A 39 6.59 31.67 11.53
CA SER A 39 5.72 32.61 12.24
C SER A 39 6.47 33.88 12.64
N GLU A 40 5.71 34.96 12.80
CA GLU A 40 6.24 36.22 13.33
C GLU A 40 6.89 36.04 14.70
N PHE A 41 7.90 36.86 14.99
CA PHE A 41 8.56 36.87 16.29
C PHE A 41 7.69 37.62 17.29
N ILE A 42 7.34 36.97 18.40
CA ILE A 42 6.44 37.54 19.41
C ILE A 42 7.04 37.42 20.81
N ASN A 43 6.59 38.30 21.71
CA ASN A 43 6.73 38.06 23.14
C ASN A 43 5.66 37.04 23.55
N ALA A 44 6.06 35.77 23.70
CA ALA A 44 5.16 34.67 24.05
C ALA A 44 4.60 34.80 25.48
N ALA A 45 5.25 35.58 26.34
CA ALA A 45 4.76 35.84 27.69
C ALA A 45 3.65 36.89 27.72
N TYR A 46 3.54 37.75 26.69
CA TYR A 46 2.67 38.92 26.73
C TYR A 46 1.20 38.56 26.99
N GLY A 47 0.61 39.14 28.04
CA GLY A 47 -0.75 38.88 28.49
C GLY A 47 -1.00 37.47 29.06
N VAL A 48 0.05 36.68 29.31
CA VAL A 48 -0.06 35.37 29.96
C VAL A 48 0.02 35.53 31.47
N ALA A 49 -1.00 35.03 32.18
CA ALA A 49 -1.01 35.03 33.63
C ALA A 49 0.11 34.12 34.19
N VAL A 50 0.95 34.67 35.05
CA VAL A 50 2.06 33.96 35.69
C VAL A 50 1.59 33.38 37.02
N ASN A 51 1.98 32.14 37.32
CA ASN A 51 1.76 31.55 38.63
C ASN A 51 3.01 31.74 39.50
N ALA A 52 2.86 32.42 40.63
CA ALA A 52 3.93 32.61 41.60
C ALA A 52 3.69 31.73 42.83
N SER A 53 4.70 30.93 43.20
CA SER A 53 4.65 30.05 44.37
C SER A 53 5.95 30.09 45.15
N HIS A 54 5.87 29.95 46.48
CA HIS A 54 7.03 29.90 47.37
C HIS A 54 7.33 28.46 47.80
N SER A 55 8.60 28.05 47.81
CA SER A 55 8.98 26.65 48.05
C SER A 55 8.68 26.12 49.46
N THR A 56 8.55 27.01 50.46
CA THR A 56 8.32 26.64 51.87
C THR A 56 6.93 26.96 52.41
N GLN A 57 6.09 27.67 51.64
CA GLN A 57 4.69 27.94 52.01
C GLN A 57 3.75 27.09 51.14
N GLY A 58 2.88 26.29 51.77
CA GLY A 58 1.69 25.73 51.14
C GLY A 58 0.71 26.84 50.71
N PRO A 59 -0.47 26.50 50.16
CA PRO A 59 -1.07 27.01 48.92
C PRO A 59 -1.57 28.48 48.92
N ASP A 60 -0.90 29.42 49.58
CA ASP A 60 -1.02 30.86 49.30
C ASP A 60 -0.21 31.18 48.03
N SER A 61 -0.66 30.58 46.93
CA SER A 61 -0.21 30.86 45.56
C SER A 61 -0.93 32.12 45.10
N ASP A 62 -0.17 33.16 44.73
CA ASP A 62 -0.73 34.30 44.00
C ASP A 62 -1.00 33.84 42.57
N GLY A 63 -2.15 33.20 42.39
CA GLY A 63 -2.63 32.68 41.12
C GLY A 63 -3.09 33.82 40.23
N ASN A 64 -2.43 33.99 39.09
CA ASN A 64 -2.71 34.99 38.03
C ASN A 64 -2.04 36.36 38.18
N VAL A 65 -0.73 36.36 38.37
CA VAL A 65 0.08 37.57 38.27
C VAL A 65 0.17 38.02 36.80
N THR A 66 -0.48 39.13 36.45
CA THR A 66 -0.44 39.73 35.10
C THR A 66 0.55 40.88 34.96
N THR A 67 1.00 41.47 36.07
CA THR A 67 1.94 42.61 36.10
C THR A 67 3.37 42.25 35.67
N LEU A 68 3.65 40.96 35.45
CA LEU A 68 4.92 40.49 34.90
C LEU A 68 4.91 40.45 33.37
N THR A 69 3.73 40.46 32.76
CA THR A 69 3.54 40.15 31.34
C THR A 69 2.63 41.16 30.64
N ASP A 70 2.31 42.26 31.30
CA ASP A 70 1.53 43.36 30.78
C ASP A 70 2.35 44.28 29.86
N LEU A 71 1.73 45.36 29.41
CA LEU A 71 2.37 46.33 28.54
C LEU A 71 3.42 47.13 29.32
N HIS A 72 4.69 46.85 29.05
CA HIS A 72 5.80 47.58 29.66
C HIS A 72 5.85 49.03 29.18
N ASN A 73 5.55 49.97 30.08
CA ASN A 73 5.68 51.40 29.86
C ASN A 73 6.85 51.96 30.71
N PRO A 74 7.95 52.45 30.09
CA PRO A 74 9.10 52.99 30.81
C PRO A 74 8.76 54.16 31.76
N HIS A 75 7.69 54.89 31.50
CA HIS A 75 7.26 56.03 32.30
C HIS A 75 6.29 55.67 33.43
N ASN A 76 5.69 54.47 33.39
CA ASN A 76 4.75 53.99 34.40
C ASN A 76 4.95 52.49 34.60
N LEU A 77 5.98 52.15 35.38
CA LEU A 77 6.40 50.77 35.59
C LEU A 77 5.42 50.03 36.51
N THR A 78 4.84 48.96 35.99
CA THR A 78 4.14 47.94 36.77
C THR A 78 5.14 46.91 37.26
N CYS A 79 5.02 46.50 38.52
CA CYS A 79 5.99 45.61 39.16
C CYS A 79 5.28 44.59 40.03
N TRP A 80 5.59 43.31 39.84
CA TRP A 80 5.22 42.29 40.81
C TRP A 80 6.21 42.30 41.98
N MET A 81 5.67 42.14 43.19
CA MET A 81 6.44 42.11 44.42
C MET A 81 6.14 40.81 45.17
N ALA A 82 7.20 40.10 45.54
CA ALA A 82 7.08 38.97 46.43
C ALA A 82 6.57 39.42 47.80
N PRO A 83 5.57 38.75 48.39
CA PRO A 83 5.19 38.93 49.79
C PRO A 83 6.39 38.81 50.73
N ARG A 84 6.41 39.61 51.81
CA ARG A 84 7.44 39.49 52.86
C ARG A 84 7.25 38.16 53.60
N GLY A 85 8.03 37.15 53.21
CA GLY A 85 8.12 35.84 53.87
C GLY A 85 9.42 35.68 54.68
N PRO A 86 9.58 34.58 55.43
CA PRO A 86 10.86 34.28 56.08
C PRO A 86 11.98 34.15 55.04
N ASP A 87 13.20 34.57 55.37
CA ASP A 87 14.38 34.59 54.48
C ASP A 87 14.84 33.20 53.97
N ALA A 88 14.05 32.15 54.21
CA ALA A 88 14.32 30.77 53.85
C ALA A 88 13.30 30.25 52.82
N GLY A 89 13.74 30.11 51.57
CA GLY A 89 12.96 29.52 50.48
C GLY A 89 13.26 30.14 49.11
N ASP A 90 12.70 29.53 48.08
CA ASP A 90 12.82 29.95 46.68
C ASP A 90 11.46 30.38 46.14
N TRP A 91 11.44 31.50 45.39
CA TRP A 91 10.28 31.90 44.61
C TRP A 91 10.32 31.27 43.22
N VAL A 92 9.24 30.60 42.85
CA VAL A 92 9.07 29.95 41.54
C VAL A 92 8.02 30.70 40.73
N LEU A 93 8.45 31.27 39.61
CA LEU A 93 7.58 31.94 38.64
C LEU A 93 7.34 31.00 37.45
N THR A 94 6.10 30.56 37.26
CA THR A 94 5.73 29.62 36.20
C THR A 94 4.89 30.33 35.13
N VAL A 95 5.37 30.33 33.88
CA VAL A 95 4.66 30.92 32.74
C VAL A 95 4.07 29.82 31.84
N PRO A 96 2.75 29.55 31.92
CA PRO A 96 2.11 28.52 31.11
C PRO A 96 1.85 29.01 29.69
N LEU A 97 2.78 28.75 28.77
CA LEU A 97 2.67 29.18 27.37
C LEU A 97 1.55 28.46 26.58
N GLY A 98 1.01 27.35 27.10
CA GLY A 98 -0.10 26.59 26.50
C GLY A 98 0.23 25.86 25.19
N ARG A 99 1.41 26.06 24.60
CA ARG A 99 1.91 25.41 23.38
C ARG A 99 3.44 25.34 23.37
N ARG A 100 4.00 24.70 22.34
CA ARG A 100 5.44 24.68 22.10
C ARG A 100 5.89 25.95 21.36
N PHE A 101 6.97 26.53 21.85
CA PHE A 101 7.65 27.68 21.27
C PHE A 101 9.12 27.37 21.02
N GLU A 102 9.66 27.97 19.96
CA GLU A 102 11.11 28.06 19.76
C GLU A 102 11.57 29.38 20.39
N ILE A 103 12.02 29.30 21.64
CA ILE A 103 12.44 30.46 22.44
C ILE A 103 13.85 30.89 22.02
N THR A 104 14.01 32.17 21.71
CA THR A 104 15.30 32.76 21.35
C THR A 104 15.97 33.44 22.54
N TYR A 105 15.20 34.14 23.37
CA TYR A 105 15.72 34.75 24.59
C TYR A 105 14.65 34.80 25.68
N ILE A 106 15.13 34.86 26.92
CA ILE A 106 14.35 35.14 28.12
C ILE A 106 14.98 36.37 28.75
N SER A 107 14.19 37.41 28.96
CA SER A 107 14.66 38.64 29.60
C SER A 107 13.75 38.96 30.78
N LEU A 108 14.36 39.20 31.93
CA LEU A 108 13.70 39.65 33.14
C LEU A 108 14.24 41.03 33.47
N GLN A 109 13.33 42.00 33.58
CA GLN A 109 13.66 43.33 34.07
C GLN A 109 13.20 43.48 35.52
N PHE A 110 14.00 44.18 36.29
CA PHE A 110 13.85 44.30 37.73
C PHE A 110 13.67 45.77 38.14
N CYS A 111 12.80 46.04 39.11
CA CYS A 111 12.34 47.41 39.41
C CYS A 111 13.26 48.19 40.36
N HIS A 112 14.13 47.51 41.11
CA HIS A 112 14.97 48.15 42.11
C HIS A 112 16.42 48.30 41.63
N GLN A 113 17.01 49.49 41.85
CA GLN A 113 18.35 49.87 41.41
C GLN A 113 19.39 49.98 42.57
N GLY A 114 19.32 49.10 43.57
CA GLY A 114 20.30 49.03 44.69
C GLY A 114 21.10 47.72 44.72
N GLU A 115 22.40 47.76 45.09
CA GLU A 115 23.26 46.57 45.15
C GLU A 115 22.70 45.56 46.17
N PRO A 116 22.49 44.30 45.78
CA PRO A 116 22.04 43.28 46.71
C PRO A 116 23.10 43.06 47.79
N SER A 117 22.69 42.97 49.05
CA SER A 117 23.54 42.55 50.17
C SER A 117 23.95 41.08 50.08
N ASP A 118 23.16 40.26 49.37
CA ASP A 118 23.25 38.79 49.38
C ASP A 118 23.49 38.20 47.99
N PRO A 119 24.23 37.07 47.89
CA PRO A 119 24.50 36.41 46.61
C PRO A 119 23.23 35.79 46.03
N ILE A 120 22.83 36.25 44.84
CA ILE A 120 21.62 35.78 44.17
C ILE A 120 21.93 34.55 43.33
N SER A 121 21.08 33.53 43.43
CA SER A 121 21.08 32.39 42.53
C SER A 121 19.74 32.29 41.79
N ILE A 122 19.79 32.10 40.47
CA ILE A 122 18.61 31.97 39.60
C ILE A 122 18.77 30.72 38.76
N SER A 123 17.73 29.90 38.72
CA SER A 123 17.64 28.76 37.80
C SER A 123 16.46 28.95 36.84
N VAL A 124 16.75 28.91 35.54
CA VAL A 124 15.74 28.92 34.48
C VAL A 124 15.47 27.49 34.07
N LEU A 125 14.23 27.04 34.23
CA LEU A 125 13.78 25.72 33.85
C LEU A 125 12.82 25.79 32.66
N LYS A 126 12.76 24.71 31.87
CA LYS A 126 11.81 24.55 30.77
C LYS A 126 11.07 23.22 30.88
N SER A 127 9.83 23.20 30.40
CA SER A 127 9.02 21.99 30.26
C SER A 127 8.62 21.80 28.79
N MET A 128 8.69 20.55 28.32
CA MET A 128 8.32 20.17 26.94
C MET A 128 7.00 19.38 26.87
N ASP A 129 6.39 19.13 28.04
CA ASP A 129 5.24 18.25 28.28
C ASP A 129 4.16 18.93 29.14
N SER A 130 4.03 20.25 28.99
CA SER A 130 3.00 21.09 29.62
C SER A 130 3.03 21.06 31.16
N GLY A 131 4.23 21.14 31.73
CA GLY A 131 4.45 21.28 33.18
C GLY A 131 4.56 19.97 33.95
N ARG A 132 4.55 18.81 33.27
CA ARG A 132 4.71 17.50 33.94
C ARG A 132 6.16 17.23 34.35
N THR A 133 7.11 17.60 33.51
CA THR A 133 8.54 17.51 33.81
C THR A 133 9.25 18.82 33.52
N TRP A 134 10.25 19.12 34.34
CA TRP A 134 11.05 20.34 34.25
C TRP A 134 12.52 19.97 34.09
N ARG A 135 13.19 20.61 33.14
CA ARG A 135 14.62 20.45 32.89
C ARG A 135 15.32 21.80 32.97
N PRO A 136 16.49 21.89 33.61
CA PRO A 136 17.23 23.14 33.65
C PRO A 136 17.65 23.57 32.23
N MET A 137 17.54 24.86 31.95
CA MET A 137 17.95 25.48 30.68
C MET A 137 19.17 26.38 30.87
N GLN A 138 19.21 27.17 31.95
CA GLN A 138 20.29 28.09 32.26
C GLN A 138 20.32 28.36 33.76
N ARG A 139 21.51 28.57 34.33
CA ARG A 139 21.71 28.94 35.73
C ARG A 139 22.55 30.21 35.84
N TYR A 140 22.27 30.99 36.87
CA TYR A 140 23.00 32.20 37.21
C TYR A 140 23.35 32.19 38.69
N SER A 141 24.62 32.38 39.02
CA SER A 141 25.11 32.48 40.40
C SER A 141 26.46 33.19 40.40
N SER A 142 26.74 33.97 41.45
CA SER A 142 28.09 34.48 41.73
C SER A 142 29.06 33.38 42.19
N ASP A 143 28.52 32.27 42.71
CA ASP A 143 29.24 31.05 43.08
C ASP A 143 28.56 29.83 42.41
N CYS A 144 28.89 29.59 41.14
CA CYS A 144 28.40 28.44 40.39
C CYS A 144 28.86 27.08 40.96
N PRO A 145 30.14 26.92 41.38
CA PRO A 145 30.61 25.69 41.99
C PRO A 145 29.88 25.37 43.31
N GLY A 146 29.72 26.35 44.20
CA GLY A 146 29.05 26.13 45.49
C GLY A 146 27.56 25.86 45.38
N ASN A 147 26.83 26.65 44.57
CA ASN A 147 25.37 26.55 44.50
C ASN A 147 24.86 25.45 43.55
N PHE A 148 25.60 25.14 42.49
CA PHE A 148 25.14 24.25 41.43
C PHE A 148 26.10 23.13 41.07
N GLY A 149 27.29 23.06 41.69
CA GLY A 149 28.30 22.05 41.36
C GLY A 149 28.82 22.15 39.92
N GLN A 150 28.70 23.33 39.29
CA GLN A 150 29.09 23.57 37.90
C GLN A 150 30.15 24.68 37.80
N PRO A 151 31.09 24.59 36.84
CA PRO A 151 32.01 25.69 36.58
C PRO A 151 31.25 26.89 35.98
N SER A 152 31.75 28.10 36.23
CA SER A 152 31.24 29.32 35.58
C SER A 152 31.60 29.32 34.09
N GLN A 153 30.60 29.30 33.21
CA GLN A 153 30.71 29.21 31.77
C GLN A 153 29.55 29.91 31.08
N THR A 154 29.84 30.83 30.15
CA THR A 154 28.83 31.62 29.42
C THR A 154 28.51 31.07 28.03
N VAL A 155 29.39 30.25 27.46
CA VAL A 155 29.27 29.72 26.09
C VAL A 155 29.58 28.23 26.09
N ALA A 156 28.75 27.43 25.40
CA ALA A 156 29.02 26.01 25.18
C ALA A 156 30.28 25.85 24.31
N GLN A 157 31.25 25.06 24.77
CA GLN A 157 32.50 24.83 24.03
C GLN A 157 32.41 23.62 23.10
N THR A 158 31.44 22.74 23.33
CA THR A 158 31.23 21.52 22.54
C THR A 158 29.77 21.38 22.17
N ARG A 159 29.49 20.67 21.07
CA ARG A 159 28.12 20.37 20.61
C ARG A 159 27.29 19.60 21.66
N HIS A 160 27.94 18.78 22.49
CA HIS A 160 27.27 18.05 23.56
C HIS A 160 26.81 18.99 24.71
N GLN A 161 27.55 20.07 24.96
CA GLN A 161 27.20 21.08 25.96
C GLN A 161 26.06 22.00 25.51
N GLU A 162 25.75 22.10 24.21
CA GLU A 162 24.66 22.96 23.70
C GLU A 162 23.28 22.57 24.26
N THR A 163 23.12 21.33 24.73
CA THR A 163 21.87 20.83 25.32
C THR A 163 21.87 20.80 26.85
N GLU A 164 23.03 21.04 27.48
CA GLU A 164 23.21 21.01 28.94
C GLU A 164 23.05 22.41 29.54
N PRO A 165 22.57 22.53 30.79
CA PRO A 165 22.43 23.82 31.45
C PRO A 165 23.80 24.37 31.86
N LEU A 166 24.16 25.54 31.35
CA LEU A 166 25.35 26.26 31.76
C LEU A 166 25.06 27.12 33.00
N CYS A 167 26.09 27.39 33.80
CA CYS A 167 26.02 28.34 34.91
C CYS A 167 26.94 29.53 34.63
N SER A 168 26.44 30.75 34.74
CA SER A 168 27.23 31.95 34.50
C SER A 168 27.02 33.01 35.58
N ASP A 169 28.07 33.74 35.92
CA ASP A 169 27.96 34.93 36.77
C ASP A 169 27.22 36.07 36.02
N PRO A 170 26.11 36.60 36.56
CA PRO A 170 25.36 37.69 35.92
C PRO A 170 26.05 39.07 36.02
N ARG A 171 26.99 39.28 36.96
CA ARG A 171 27.60 40.59 37.24
C ARG A 171 28.35 41.23 36.05
N PRO A 172 29.07 40.49 35.19
CA PRO A 172 29.73 41.07 34.01
C PRO A 172 28.77 41.51 32.90
N LEU A 173 27.65 40.79 32.70
CA LEU A 173 26.61 41.12 31.71
C LEU A 173 25.81 42.39 32.10
N GLN A 174 25.78 42.68 33.40
CA GLN A 174 25.19 43.85 34.05
C GLN A 174 25.80 45.19 33.55
N ARG A 175 27.12 45.21 33.31
CA ARG A 175 27.91 46.44 33.10
C ARG A 175 27.77 47.06 31.70
N GLN A 176 27.34 46.30 30.70
CA GLN A 176 27.22 46.77 29.30
C GLN A 176 25.83 47.29 28.92
N ARG A 177 24.78 47.04 29.71
CA ARG A 177 23.39 47.38 29.34
C ARG A 177 22.60 48.19 30.37
N GLY A 178 23.24 48.67 31.45
CA GLY A 178 22.60 49.56 32.43
C GLY A 178 21.42 48.95 33.19
N GLY A 179 21.32 47.61 33.26
CA GLY A 179 20.26 46.91 33.97
C GLY A 179 20.81 46.19 35.20
N MET A 180 20.20 46.39 36.37
CA MET A 180 20.55 45.81 37.67
C MET A 180 19.77 44.52 38.00
N VAL A 181 20.28 43.66 38.89
CA VAL A 181 19.61 42.46 39.44
C VAL A 181 19.52 42.58 40.96
N LEU A 182 18.30 42.88 41.41
CA LEU A 182 17.50 42.49 42.58
C LEU A 182 18.00 42.19 43.99
N ALA A 183 17.47 42.97 44.94
CA ALA A 183 16.51 42.46 45.92
C ALA A 183 15.06 42.62 45.39
N GLY A 184 14.19 41.64 45.65
CA GLY A 184 12.98 41.28 44.88
C GLY A 184 11.97 42.39 44.49
N ARG A 185 11.89 42.69 43.18
CA ARG A 185 10.78 43.34 42.43
C ARG A 185 10.94 43.11 40.92
N SER A 186 10.07 42.38 40.24
CA SER A 186 10.16 42.14 38.78
C SER A 186 9.19 43.02 38.00
N ALA A 187 9.71 43.76 36.99
CA ALA A 187 9.00 44.81 36.24
C ALA A 187 8.39 44.33 34.91
N ALA A 188 9.05 43.38 34.25
CA ALA A 188 8.58 42.81 32.99
C ALA A 188 9.38 41.57 32.63
N GLY A 189 8.68 40.48 32.32
CA GLY A 189 9.22 39.27 31.73
C GLY A 189 8.93 39.24 30.24
N GLN A 190 9.98 39.23 29.42
CA GLN A 190 9.88 39.02 27.98
C GLN A 190 10.37 37.62 27.63
N LEU A 191 9.51 36.84 26.97
CA LEU A 191 9.85 35.55 26.38
C LEU A 191 9.81 35.70 24.86
N GLY A 192 10.93 36.13 24.29
CA GLY A 192 11.05 36.34 22.85
C GLY A 192 11.18 35.00 22.12
N GLY A 193 10.25 34.70 21.22
CA GLY A 193 10.30 33.48 20.43
C GLY A 193 9.31 33.45 19.28
N ARG A 194 9.23 32.28 18.64
CA ARG A 194 8.30 32.01 17.54
C ARG A 194 7.46 30.79 17.87
N CYS A 195 6.25 30.76 17.33
CA CYS A 195 5.45 29.55 17.35
C CYS A 195 6.20 28.40 16.67
N LYS A 196 6.32 27.25 17.34
CA LYS A 196 6.85 26.04 16.73
C LYS A 196 5.84 25.48 15.71
N CYS A 197 6.05 25.76 14.43
CA CYS A 197 5.20 25.26 13.33
C CYS A 197 5.98 24.46 12.28
N ASN A 198 7.20 24.02 12.62
CA ASN A 198 8.07 23.22 11.76
C ASN A 198 8.32 23.80 10.35
N GLY A 199 8.26 25.12 10.21
CA GLY A 199 8.47 25.79 8.92
C GLY A 199 7.30 25.71 7.94
N HIS A 200 6.12 25.28 8.40
CA HIS A 200 4.89 25.12 7.61
C HIS A 200 3.77 26.09 8.04
N ALA A 201 4.08 27.16 8.76
CA ALA A 201 3.09 28.21 9.04
C ALA A 201 3.77 29.56 9.23
N SER A 202 3.14 30.59 8.68
CA SER A 202 3.56 31.99 8.77
C SER A 202 2.91 32.75 9.93
N ARG A 203 1.90 32.16 10.56
CA ARG A 203 1.14 32.79 11.65
C ARG A 203 0.52 31.77 12.58
N CYS A 204 0.15 32.26 13.77
CA CYS A 204 -0.62 31.52 14.75
C CYS A 204 -1.91 32.28 15.05
N ARG A 205 -3.00 31.53 15.27
CA ARG A 205 -4.24 32.07 15.83
C ARG A 205 -4.51 31.44 17.18
N ARG A 206 -5.34 32.08 18.00
CA ARG A 206 -5.88 31.43 19.21
C ARG A 206 -7.08 30.55 18.83
N ASP A 207 -7.18 29.36 19.41
CA ASP A 207 -8.36 28.50 19.34
C ASP A 207 -9.42 28.95 20.35
N ASP A 208 -10.58 28.28 20.35
CA ASP A 208 -11.72 28.64 21.23
C ASP A 208 -11.39 28.46 22.73
N SER A 209 -10.32 27.71 23.05
CA SER A 209 -9.79 27.55 24.40
C SER A 209 -8.67 28.56 24.74
N GLY A 210 -8.43 29.55 23.87
CA GLY A 210 -7.40 30.58 24.04
C GLY A 210 -5.97 30.12 23.77
N ARG A 211 -5.76 28.87 23.33
CA ARG A 211 -4.44 28.29 23.02
C ARG A 211 -3.99 28.72 21.63
N ALA A 212 -2.73 29.09 21.47
CA ALA A 212 -2.19 29.44 20.16
C ALA A 212 -1.95 28.18 19.31
N VAL A 213 -2.54 28.12 18.12
CA VAL A 213 -2.45 27.02 17.15
C VAL A 213 -1.87 27.56 15.85
N CYS A 214 -0.96 26.80 15.22
CA CYS A 214 -0.42 27.16 13.91
C CYS A 214 -1.52 27.15 12.85
N VAL A 215 -1.52 28.15 11.97
CA VAL A 215 -2.32 28.10 10.74
C VAL A 215 -1.48 27.35 9.71
N CYS A 216 -1.65 26.03 9.67
CA CYS A 216 -0.78 25.15 8.88
C CYS A 216 -1.02 25.28 7.39
N GLU A 217 0.10 25.31 6.66
CA GLU A 217 0.21 25.34 5.21
C GLU A 217 0.90 24.06 4.71
N HIS A 218 1.26 23.99 3.43
CA HIS A 218 2.00 22.87 2.85
C HIS A 218 1.28 21.51 2.99
N ASN A 219 -0.06 21.54 3.08
CA ASN A 219 -0.94 20.40 3.36
C ASN A 219 -0.55 19.65 4.64
N THR A 220 -0.08 20.39 5.65
CA THR A 220 0.20 19.86 6.99
C THR A 220 -0.95 20.18 7.93
N ALA A 221 -1.05 19.43 9.02
CA ALA A 221 -2.07 19.55 10.03
C ALA A 221 -1.48 19.33 11.43
N GLY A 222 -2.33 19.44 12.45
CA GLY A 222 -1.93 19.37 13.85
C GLY A 222 -1.56 20.74 14.44
N PRO A 223 -1.39 20.83 15.76
CA PRO A 223 -1.16 22.10 16.44
C PRO A 223 0.19 22.76 16.10
N ASP A 224 1.20 21.93 15.76
CA ASP A 224 2.56 22.34 15.42
C ASP A 224 2.90 22.05 13.93
N CYS A 225 1.89 21.71 13.10
CA CYS A 225 2.08 21.30 11.70
C CYS A 225 3.03 20.09 11.55
N ASP A 226 2.88 19.13 12.46
CA ASP A 226 3.75 17.96 12.66
C ASP A 226 3.18 16.67 12.06
N VAL A 227 2.02 16.75 11.41
CA VAL A 227 1.42 15.66 10.64
C VAL A 227 0.98 16.15 9.27
N CYS A 228 0.77 15.24 8.32
CA CYS A 228 0.14 15.59 7.04
C CYS A 228 -1.37 15.70 7.21
N GLU A 229 -1.98 16.59 6.43
CA GLU A 229 -3.43 16.67 6.29
C GLU A 229 -3.99 15.37 5.69
N ASP A 230 -5.23 15.06 6.03
CA ASP A 230 -5.95 13.92 5.47
C ASP A 230 -5.85 13.92 3.95
N PHE A 231 -5.58 12.74 3.36
CA PHE A 231 -5.38 12.53 1.92
C PHE A 231 -3.99 12.93 1.37
N TYR A 232 -3.12 13.56 2.16
CA TYR A 232 -1.76 13.96 1.74
C TYR A 232 -0.66 13.01 2.23
N PHE A 233 -0.94 11.69 2.18
CA PHE A 233 -0.07 10.64 2.69
C PHE A 233 0.76 9.95 1.60
N ASP A 234 1.09 10.63 0.50
CA ASP A 234 1.89 10.03 -0.57
C ASP A 234 3.37 9.84 -0.18
N ARG A 235 3.87 10.63 0.77
CA ARG A 235 5.23 10.50 1.32
C ARG A 235 5.25 10.82 2.81
N PRO A 236 6.29 10.40 3.56
CA PRO A 236 6.43 10.74 4.97
C PRO A 236 6.49 12.26 5.19
N TRP A 237 5.96 12.71 6.33
CA TRP A 237 6.11 14.09 6.78
C TRP A 237 7.57 14.42 7.09
N HIS A 238 7.99 15.64 6.77
CA HIS A 238 9.30 16.19 7.14
C HIS A 238 9.16 17.69 7.42
N ARG A 239 9.89 18.18 8.43
CA ARG A 239 10.04 19.61 8.72
C ARG A 239 10.57 20.36 7.49
N ALA A 240 10.02 21.54 7.21
CA ALA A 240 10.53 22.42 6.16
C ALA A 240 11.90 23.00 6.53
N THR A 241 12.79 23.09 5.55
CA THR A 241 14.10 23.75 5.66
C THR A 241 14.17 24.89 4.65
N PRO A 242 15.09 25.87 4.82
CA PRO A 242 15.25 26.97 3.86
C PRO A 242 15.48 26.51 2.42
N THR A 243 16.05 25.31 2.22
CA THR A 243 16.30 24.71 0.92
C THR A 243 15.16 23.82 0.43
N ASN A 244 14.51 23.08 1.33
CA ASN A 244 13.48 22.10 0.99
C ASN A 244 12.20 22.36 1.81
N PRO A 245 11.13 22.87 1.20
CA PRO A 245 9.89 23.21 1.92
C PRO A 245 9.12 21.97 2.41
N ASN A 246 9.46 20.78 1.90
CA ASN A 246 8.91 19.50 2.33
C ASN A 246 7.38 19.44 2.52
N PRO A 247 6.58 19.89 1.53
CA PRO A 247 5.12 19.80 1.65
C PRO A 247 4.63 18.35 1.66
N CYS A 248 3.52 18.10 2.33
CA CYS A 248 2.80 16.84 2.20
C CYS A 248 2.13 16.77 0.82
N ILE A 249 2.12 15.58 0.22
CA ILE A 249 1.73 15.37 -1.17
C ILE A 249 0.46 14.53 -1.21
N ALA A 250 -0.52 15.00 -1.98
CA ALA A 250 -1.80 14.33 -2.17
C ALA A 250 -1.61 12.95 -2.79
N CYS A 251 -2.37 11.98 -2.32
CA CYS A 251 -2.41 10.65 -2.92
C CYS A 251 -3.09 10.69 -4.30
N GLU A 252 -2.49 10.04 -5.29
CA GLU A 252 -3.09 9.89 -6.61
C GLU A 252 -4.14 8.77 -6.61
N CYS A 253 -5.41 9.14 -6.53
CA CYS A 253 -6.54 8.20 -6.51
C CYS A 253 -7.47 8.36 -7.71
N ASN A 254 -7.05 9.07 -8.76
CA ASN A 254 -7.85 9.34 -9.96
C ASN A 254 -9.25 9.92 -9.62
N GLY A 255 -9.40 10.67 -8.53
CA GLY A 255 -10.70 11.20 -8.08
C GLY A 255 -11.71 10.15 -7.59
N HIS A 256 -11.32 8.88 -7.42
CA HIS A 256 -12.21 7.82 -6.94
C HIS A 256 -12.12 7.59 -5.42
N SER A 257 -11.17 8.21 -4.73
CA SER A 257 -11.10 8.23 -3.28
C SER A 257 -10.62 9.58 -2.76
N ASN A 258 -11.08 9.94 -1.56
CA ASN A 258 -10.59 11.06 -0.77
C ASN A 258 -9.88 10.58 0.52
N LYS A 259 -9.53 9.29 0.58
CA LYS A 259 -8.83 8.68 1.71
C LYS A 259 -7.70 7.81 1.19
N CYS A 260 -6.54 7.95 1.80
CA CYS A 260 -5.40 7.10 1.51
C CYS A 260 -4.61 6.83 2.80
N ARG A 261 -3.70 5.87 2.73
CA ARG A 261 -2.68 5.63 3.75
C ARG A 261 -1.31 5.61 3.11
N PHE A 262 -0.30 5.91 3.90
CA PHE A 262 1.09 5.68 3.52
C PHE A 262 1.46 4.19 3.67
N SER A 263 2.36 3.71 2.81
CA SER A 263 3.04 2.41 2.93
C SER A 263 4.53 2.61 2.65
N MET A 264 5.36 2.25 3.63
CA MET A 264 6.81 2.36 3.52
C MET A 264 7.36 1.39 2.46
N GLU A 265 6.80 0.19 2.35
CA GLU A 265 7.24 -0.80 1.36
C GLU A 265 7.05 -0.29 -0.07
N VAL A 266 5.87 0.27 -0.33
CA VAL A 266 5.51 0.86 -1.63
C VAL A 266 6.37 2.08 -1.94
N PHE A 267 6.63 2.92 -0.94
CA PHE A 267 7.51 4.08 -1.08
C PHE A 267 8.94 3.68 -1.45
N GLN A 268 9.50 2.66 -0.81
CA GLN A 268 10.82 2.14 -1.14
C GLN A 268 10.89 1.57 -2.56
N GLN A 269 9.88 0.78 -2.96
CA GLN A 269 9.79 0.21 -4.32
C GLN A 269 9.68 1.29 -5.41
N SER A 270 9.08 2.45 -5.10
CA SER A 270 9.00 3.59 -6.02
C SER A 270 10.31 4.40 -6.15
N GLY A 271 11.38 3.99 -5.46
CA GLY A 271 12.61 4.78 -5.36
C GLY A 271 12.46 6.01 -4.46
N ARG A 272 11.70 5.89 -3.37
CA ARG A 272 11.38 6.97 -2.42
C ARG A 272 10.65 8.16 -3.07
N ARG A 273 9.72 7.87 -3.99
CA ARG A 273 8.93 8.89 -4.69
C ARG A 273 7.48 8.96 -4.23
N SER A 274 6.79 7.82 -4.16
CA SER A 274 5.37 7.74 -3.84
C SER A 274 5.02 6.43 -3.12
N GLY A 275 4.44 6.55 -1.94
CA GLY A 275 3.99 5.47 -1.06
C GLY A 275 2.51 5.50 -0.73
N GLY A 276 1.74 6.43 -1.32
CA GLY A 276 0.31 6.54 -1.09
C GLY A 276 -0.46 5.34 -1.63
N VAL A 277 -1.41 4.84 -0.85
CA VAL A 277 -2.33 3.75 -1.23
C VAL A 277 -3.75 4.20 -0.94
N CYS A 278 -4.56 4.31 -1.98
CA CYS A 278 -5.96 4.73 -1.88
C CYS A 278 -6.80 3.71 -1.12
N GLN A 279 -7.76 4.22 -0.36
CA GLN A 279 -8.69 3.41 0.43
C GLN A 279 -10.11 3.57 -0.12
N LYS A 280 -10.92 2.50 -0.05
CA LYS A 280 -12.35 2.53 -0.40
C LYS A 280 -12.61 3.19 -1.76
N CYS A 281 -11.96 2.68 -2.81
CA CYS A 281 -12.16 3.16 -4.19
C CYS A 281 -13.66 3.15 -4.55
N ARG A 282 -14.16 4.32 -4.97
CA ARG A 282 -15.55 4.53 -5.41
C ARG A 282 -15.65 4.33 -6.92
N HIS A 283 -16.86 4.48 -7.47
CA HIS A 283 -17.10 4.43 -8.93
C HIS A 283 -16.69 3.09 -9.58
N HIS A 284 -16.77 1.99 -8.81
CA HIS A 284 -16.43 0.64 -9.26
C HIS A 284 -15.00 0.49 -9.77
N THR A 285 -14.08 1.27 -9.20
CA THR A 285 -12.65 1.19 -9.46
C THR A 285 -11.94 0.40 -8.37
N ALA A 286 -10.75 -0.08 -8.69
CA ALA A 286 -9.91 -0.90 -7.85
C ALA A 286 -8.43 -0.64 -8.18
N GLY A 287 -7.55 -1.13 -7.31
CA GLY A 287 -6.11 -0.92 -7.39
C GLY A 287 -5.60 0.19 -6.48
N ARG A 288 -4.27 0.30 -6.40
CA ARG A 288 -3.55 1.23 -5.51
C ARG A 288 -3.98 2.68 -5.69
N HIS A 289 -4.18 3.10 -6.93
CA HIS A 289 -4.57 4.45 -7.34
C HIS A 289 -6.02 4.48 -7.86
N CYS A 290 -6.81 3.44 -7.56
CA CYS A 290 -8.13 3.25 -8.15
C CYS A 290 -8.09 3.28 -9.69
N GLN A 291 -7.05 2.68 -10.28
CA GLN A 291 -6.68 2.88 -11.68
C GLN A 291 -7.29 1.89 -12.68
N TYR A 292 -7.94 0.83 -12.21
CA TYR A 292 -8.63 -0.13 -13.06
C TYR A 292 -10.02 -0.44 -12.52
N CYS A 293 -10.88 -1.05 -13.33
CA CYS A 293 -12.24 -1.39 -12.91
C CYS A 293 -12.26 -2.64 -12.03
N GLN A 294 -13.09 -2.65 -11.01
CA GLN A 294 -13.27 -3.84 -10.17
C GLN A 294 -13.86 -5.01 -10.98
N ASN A 295 -13.74 -6.24 -10.46
CA ASN A 295 -14.29 -7.42 -11.12
C ASN A 295 -15.80 -7.28 -11.38
N GLY A 296 -16.24 -7.65 -12.59
CA GLY A 296 -17.63 -7.44 -13.04
C GLY A 296 -17.89 -6.07 -13.69
N TYR A 297 -16.86 -5.23 -13.81
CA TYR A 297 -16.90 -3.97 -14.55
C TYR A 297 -15.80 -3.93 -15.62
N THR A 298 -16.02 -3.12 -16.66
CA THR A 298 -15.10 -2.89 -17.77
C THR A 298 -14.89 -1.41 -18.01
N ARG A 299 -13.74 -1.05 -18.59
CA ARG A 299 -13.32 0.32 -18.84
C ARG A 299 -14.05 0.92 -20.05
N ASP A 300 -14.77 2.01 -19.82
CA ASP A 300 -15.38 2.82 -20.89
C ASP A 300 -14.39 3.84 -21.46
N GLN A 301 -13.69 3.47 -22.52
CA GLN A 301 -12.64 4.28 -23.14
C GLN A 301 -13.12 5.66 -23.64
N THR A 302 -14.43 5.89 -23.76
CA THR A 302 -14.98 7.20 -24.16
C THR A 302 -14.88 8.26 -23.05
N LYS A 303 -14.61 7.84 -21.81
CA LYS A 303 -14.53 8.71 -20.63
C LYS A 303 -13.13 8.70 -20.05
N PRO A 304 -12.63 9.82 -19.49
CA PRO A 304 -11.35 9.81 -18.78
C PRO A 304 -11.45 8.92 -17.53
N LEU A 305 -10.31 8.39 -17.08
CA LEU A 305 -10.26 7.47 -15.93
C LEU A 305 -10.90 8.10 -14.69
N SER A 306 -10.66 9.38 -14.43
CA SER A 306 -11.20 10.11 -13.27
C SER A 306 -12.72 10.30 -13.26
N HIS A 307 -13.40 9.97 -14.36
CA HIS A 307 -14.84 10.13 -14.47
C HIS A 307 -15.59 9.12 -13.58
N ARG A 308 -16.68 9.56 -12.92
CA ARG A 308 -17.50 8.70 -12.03
C ARG A 308 -18.11 7.46 -12.69
N LYS A 309 -18.18 7.45 -14.02
CA LYS A 309 -18.70 6.37 -14.86
C LYS A 309 -17.62 5.78 -15.79
N ALA A 310 -16.34 5.92 -15.45
CA ALA A 310 -15.24 5.33 -16.22
C ALA A 310 -15.30 3.80 -16.27
N CYS A 311 -15.97 3.19 -15.29
CA CYS A 311 -16.24 1.76 -15.22
C CYS A 311 -17.73 1.48 -15.42
N GLN A 312 -18.04 0.64 -16.40
CA GLN A 312 -19.39 0.19 -16.71
C GLN A 312 -19.56 -1.29 -16.35
N PRO A 313 -20.75 -1.72 -15.90
CA PRO A 313 -20.97 -3.13 -15.57
C PRO A 313 -20.84 -4.01 -16.82
N CYS A 314 -20.25 -5.20 -16.62
CA CYS A 314 -20.18 -6.22 -17.66
C CYS A 314 -21.60 -6.65 -18.06
N GLN A 315 -21.89 -6.64 -19.36
CA GLN A 315 -23.20 -6.99 -19.90
C GLN A 315 -23.23 -8.45 -20.36
N CYS A 316 -22.72 -9.37 -19.53
CA CYS A 316 -22.62 -10.79 -19.86
C CYS A 316 -23.99 -11.47 -19.85
N HIS A 317 -24.28 -12.27 -20.88
CA HIS A 317 -25.53 -13.00 -21.00
C HIS A 317 -25.61 -14.09 -19.93
N PRO A 318 -26.69 -14.16 -19.11
CA PRO A 318 -26.77 -15.01 -17.94
C PRO A 318 -26.66 -16.52 -18.25
N LEU A 319 -27.11 -16.93 -19.44
CA LEU A 319 -27.06 -18.33 -19.87
C LEU A 319 -25.82 -18.65 -20.73
N GLY A 320 -25.30 -17.65 -21.44
CA GLY A 320 -24.25 -17.85 -22.44
C GLY A 320 -22.84 -17.66 -21.90
N ALA A 321 -22.68 -16.95 -20.79
CA ALA A 321 -21.42 -16.78 -20.08
C ALA A 321 -21.30 -17.77 -18.90
N VAL A 322 -20.06 -18.01 -18.47
CA VAL A 322 -19.75 -18.79 -17.26
C VAL A 322 -20.08 -17.98 -15.99
N GLY A 323 -20.15 -16.66 -16.09
CA GLY A 323 -20.73 -15.79 -15.06
C GLY A 323 -20.75 -14.32 -15.47
N ARG A 324 -20.75 -13.42 -14.49
CA ARG A 324 -20.96 -11.97 -14.72
C ARG A 324 -19.67 -11.16 -14.88
N TRP A 325 -18.51 -11.83 -14.90
CA TRP A 325 -17.21 -11.18 -15.03
C TRP A 325 -16.82 -11.11 -16.50
N CYS A 326 -16.17 -10.02 -16.86
CA CYS A 326 -15.60 -9.81 -18.18
C CYS A 326 -14.19 -9.26 -18.04
N ASN A 327 -13.44 -9.30 -19.13
CA ASN A 327 -12.13 -8.66 -19.20
C ASN A 327 -12.28 -7.14 -18.93
N GLN A 328 -11.51 -6.63 -17.97
CA GLN A 328 -11.62 -5.23 -17.52
C GLN A 328 -11.27 -4.21 -18.62
N THR A 329 -10.49 -4.61 -19.62
CA THR A 329 -10.05 -3.74 -20.73
C THR A 329 -10.91 -3.92 -21.98
N SER A 330 -11.15 -5.18 -22.40
CA SER A 330 -11.89 -5.45 -23.64
C SER A 330 -13.40 -5.58 -23.46
N GLY A 331 -13.87 -5.84 -22.24
CA GLY A 331 -15.28 -6.12 -21.95
C GLY A 331 -15.73 -7.52 -22.38
N GLN A 332 -14.83 -8.37 -22.90
CA GLN A 332 -15.17 -9.73 -23.32
C GLN A 332 -15.54 -10.61 -22.13
N CYS A 333 -16.76 -11.13 -22.16
CA CYS A 333 -17.24 -12.11 -21.20
C CYS A 333 -16.64 -13.50 -21.46
N LEU A 334 -16.51 -14.31 -20.42
CA LEU A 334 -16.08 -15.71 -20.55
C LEU A 334 -17.25 -16.56 -21.05
N CYS A 335 -17.25 -16.89 -22.34
CA CYS A 335 -18.35 -17.62 -22.98
C CYS A 335 -18.30 -19.12 -22.71
N ARG A 336 -19.49 -19.74 -22.66
CA ARG A 336 -19.64 -21.20 -22.65
C ARG A 336 -19.34 -21.79 -24.02
N GLU A 337 -19.15 -23.11 -24.06
CA GLU A 337 -18.89 -23.85 -25.29
C GLU A 337 -19.97 -23.60 -26.36
N GLY A 338 -19.55 -23.36 -27.60
CA GLY A 338 -20.44 -23.06 -28.72
C GLY A 338 -21.10 -21.68 -28.67
N VAL A 339 -20.80 -20.84 -27.67
CA VAL A 339 -21.32 -19.46 -27.53
C VAL A 339 -20.23 -18.45 -27.92
N THR A 340 -20.61 -17.36 -28.59
CA THR A 340 -19.69 -16.29 -29.02
C THR A 340 -20.30 -14.89 -28.83
N GLY A 341 -19.53 -13.87 -29.19
CA GLY A 341 -19.85 -12.44 -29.04
C GLY A 341 -19.31 -11.84 -27.74
N LEU A 342 -19.20 -10.50 -27.70
CA LEU A 342 -18.65 -9.76 -26.55
C LEU A 342 -19.36 -10.10 -25.24
N ARG A 343 -20.68 -10.29 -25.34
CA ARG A 343 -21.60 -10.56 -24.23
C ARG A 343 -21.98 -12.04 -24.12
N CYS A 344 -21.44 -12.92 -24.96
CA CYS A 344 -21.83 -14.33 -25.04
C CYS A 344 -23.33 -14.53 -25.31
N ASN A 345 -23.90 -13.75 -26.22
CA ASN A 345 -25.35 -13.67 -26.47
C ASN A 345 -25.80 -14.37 -27.76
N ARG A 346 -24.91 -15.06 -28.47
CA ARG A 346 -25.23 -15.79 -29.71
C ARG A 346 -24.40 -17.06 -29.85
N CYS A 347 -24.90 -18.03 -30.60
CA CYS A 347 -24.13 -19.24 -30.91
C CYS A 347 -23.03 -18.95 -31.93
N ALA A 348 -21.91 -19.66 -31.80
CA ALA A 348 -20.82 -19.63 -32.76
C ALA A 348 -21.26 -20.24 -34.10
N PRO A 349 -20.58 -19.92 -35.22
CA PRO A 349 -20.83 -20.60 -36.49
C PRO A 349 -20.77 -22.13 -36.35
N GLY A 350 -21.75 -22.84 -36.91
CA GLY A 350 -21.90 -24.29 -36.76
C GLY A 350 -22.60 -24.74 -35.47
N TYR A 351 -23.20 -23.81 -34.71
CA TYR A 351 -24.01 -24.10 -33.53
C TYR A 351 -25.39 -23.44 -33.63
N LYS A 352 -26.42 -24.15 -33.17
CA LYS A 352 -27.80 -23.64 -33.01
C LYS A 352 -28.19 -23.53 -31.55
N GLN A 353 -29.20 -22.72 -31.28
CA GLN A 353 -29.70 -22.53 -29.91
C GLN A 353 -30.28 -23.84 -29.35
N GLY A 354 -29.74 -24.28 -28.22
CA GLY A 354 -30.23 -25.42 -27.46
C GLY A 354 -31.38 -25.05 -26.53
N LYS A 355 -32.15 -26.06 -26.10
CA LYS A 355 -33.29 -25.87 -25.17
C LYS A 355 -32.88 -25.89 -23.69
N SER A 356 -31.62 -26.23 -23.39
CA SER A 356 -31.14 -26.39 -22.01
C SER A 356 -30.38 -25.15 -21.53
N PRO A 357 -30.66 -24.64 -20.32
CA PRO A 357 -29.85 -23.59 -19.67
C PRO A 357 -28.38 -23.98 -19.45
N LEU A 358 -28.07 -25.28 -19.36
CA LEU A 358 -26.70 -25.77 -19.18
C LEU A 358 -25.92 -25.81 -20.51
N ARG A 359 -26.61 -26.11 -21.61
CA ARG A 359 -26.06 -26.15 -22.97
C ARG A 359 -26.90 -25.25 -23.91
N PRO A 360 -26.67 -23.92 -23.86
CA PRO A 360 -27.45 -22.95 -24.62
C PRO A 360 -27.18 -23.01 -26.14
N CYS A 361 -26.05 -23.57 -26.56
CA CYS A 361 -25.71 -23.78 -27.96
C CYS A 361 -25.29 -25.23 -28.17
N ILE A 362 -25.83 -25.86 -29.22
CA ILE A 362 -25.55 -27.24 -29.62
C ILE A 362 -25.04 -27.26 -31.06
N ARG A 363 -24.05 -28.11 -31.35
CA ARG A 363 -23.43 -28.17 -32.68
C ARG A 363 -24.44 -28.65 -33.72
N GLU A 364 -24.55 -27.95 -34.85
CA GLU A 364 -25.28 -28.43 -36.01
C GLU A 364 -24.47 -29.52 -36.70
N PHE A 365 -25.03 -30.72 -36.80
CA PHE A 365 -24.50 -31.78 -37.65
C PHE A 365 -25.15 -31.61 -39.02
N THR A 366 -24.46 -30.94 -39.96
CA THR A 366 -24.97 -30.78 -41.33
C THR A 366 -24.71 -31.98 -42.23
N HIS A 367 -23.97 -33.00 -41.78
CA HIS A 367 -23.77 -34.23 -42.54
C HIS A 367 -23.72 -35.47 -41.65
N LEU A 368 -24.75 -36.32 -41.77
CA LEU A 368 -24.79 -37.66 -41.17
C LEU A 368 -23.68 -38.60 -41.74
N SER A 369 -22.98 -38.17 -42.80
CA SER A 369 -21.89 -38.93 -43.45
C SER A 369 -20.56 -38.88 -42.69
N ASP A 370 -20.28 -37.83 -41.91
CA ASP A 370 -19.01 -37.71 -41.18
C ASP A 370 -19.03 -38.42 -39.82
N LEU A 371 -20.21 -38.51 -39.19
CA LEU A 371 -20.39 -39.32 -37.98
C LEU A 371 -20.26 -40.82 -38.29
N LEU A 372 -20.78 -41.27 -39.44
CA LEU A 372 -20.68 -42.67 -39.87
C LEU A 372 -19.24 -43.06 -40.25
N LYS A 373 -18.47 -42.14 -40.87
CA LYS A 373 -17.04 -42.33 -41.13
C LYS A 373 -16.18 -42.39 -39.87
N CYS A 374 -16.46 -41.56 -38.85
CA CYS A 374 -15.71 -41.61 -37.61
C CYS A 374 -16.09 -42.82 -36.73
N VAL A 375 -17.36 -43.24 -36.68
CA VAL A 375 -17.78 -44.45 -35.93
C VAL A 375 -17.19 -45.73 -36.53
N SER A 376 -17.01 -45.81 -37.86
CA SER A 376 -16.31 -46.93 -38.50
C SER A 376 -14.78 -46.87 -38.38
N TYR A 377 -14.21 -45.67 -38.18
CA TYR A 377 -12.76 -45.44 -38.17
C TYR A 377 -12.16 -45.40 -36.76
N CYS A 378 -12.95 -45.00 -35.76
CA CYS A 378 -12.58 -44.96 -34.37
C CYS A 378 -13.79 -45.33 -33.52
N GLN A 379 -13.72 -46.40 -32.73
CA GLN A 379 -14.74 -46.63 -31.72
C GLN A 379 -14.50 -45.63 -30.58
N PRO A 380 -15.36 -44.62 -30.36
CA PRO A 380 -15.17 -43.71 -29.23
C PRO A 380 -15.19 -44.54 -27.95
N SER A 381 -14.24 -44.26 -27.07
CA SER A 381 -13.87 -45.01 -25.87
C SER A 381 -14.96 -45.01 -24.77
N GLN A 382 -16.16 -45.48 -25.10
CA GLN A 382 -17.18 -45.89 -24.12
C GLN A 382 -16.86 -47.25 -23.48
N VAL A 383 -15.77 -47.91 -23.90
CA VAL A 383 -15.31 -49.16 -23.31
C VAL A 383 -14.76 -48.88 -21.92
N LYS A 384 -15.44 -49.40 -20.89
CA LYS A 384 -14.92 -49.51 -19.52
C LYS A 384 -13.65 -50.37 -19.59
N VAL A 385 -12.48 -49.74 -19.59
CA VAL A 385 -11.20 -50.47 -19.70
C VAL A 385 -10.88 -51.14 -18.37
N ARG A 386 -11.10 -52.46 -18.31
CA ARG A 386 -10.72 -53.32 -17.19
C ARG A 386 -9.33 -53.89 -17.48
N MET A 387 -8.29 -53.27 -16.92
CA MET A 387 -6.91 -53.70 -17.11
C MET A 387 -6.53 -54.79 -16.10
N ASN A 388 -6.11 -55.95 -16.60
CA ASN A 388 -5.47 -57.05 -15.86
C ASN A 388 -3.96 -57.14 -16.21
N LEU A 389 -3.20 -58.03 -15.57
CA LEU A 389 -1.76 -58.14 -15.83
C LEU A 389 -1.46 -58.51 -17.28
N GLU A 390 -2.21 -59.47 -17.84
CA GLU A 390 -2.04 -59.95 -19.22
C GLU A 390 -2.25 -58.84 -20.25
N THR A 391 -3.36 -58.10 -20.15
CA THR A 391 -3.64 -56.94 -21.01
C THR A 391 -2.63 -55.82 -20.82
N TYR A 392 -2.14 -55.58 -19.60
CA TYR A 392 -1.04 -54.66 -19.35
C TYR A 392 0.24 -55.09 -20.07
N CYS A 393 0.54 -56.40 -20.05
CA CYS A 393 1.70 -57.01 -20.70
C CYS A 393 1.63 -57.04 -22.25
N LEU A 394 0.47 -56.71 -22.85
CA LEU A 394 0.32 -56.53 -24.29
C LEU A 394 0.49 -55.08 -24.76
N LYS A 395 0.66 -54.10 -23.86
CA LYS A 395 0.76 -52.67 -24.23
C LYS A 395 2.20 -52.17 -24.33
N ASP A 396 2.52 -51.48 -25.42
CA ASP A 396 3.86 -50.93 -25.63
C ASP A 396 4.15 -49.76 -24.69
N TYR A 397 3.15 -48.94 -24.34
CA TYR A 397 3.36 -47.93 -23.33
C TYR A 397 2.12 -47.74 -22.46
N VAL A 398 2.39 -47.47 -21.17
CA VAL A 398 1.37 -47.12 -20.17
C VAL A 398 1.92 -45.96 -19.36
N LEU A 399 1.36 -44.77 -19.56
CA LEU A 399 1.94 -43.50 -19.10
C LEU A 399 0.93 -42.67 -18.32
N LYS A 400 1.36 -42.04 -17.22
CA LYS A 400 0.67 -40.89 -16.63
C LYS A 400 1.32 -39.62 -17.16
N LEU A 401 0.57 -38.82 -17.92
CA LEU A 401 1.05 -37.58 -18.51
C LEU A 401 0.09 -36.42 -18.32
N GLN A 402 0.62 -35.21 -18.35
CA GLN A 402 -0.16 -33.97 -18.34
C GLN A 402 0.03 -33.23 -19.66
N VAL A 403 -1.07 -32.79 -20.27
CA VAL A 403 -1.04 -32.01 -21.52
C VAL A 403 -0.81 -30.54 -21.18
N ARG A 404 0.25 -29.93 -21.74
CA ARG A 404 0.63 -28.52 -21.50
C ARG A 404 0.20 -27.58 -22.62
N GLY A 405 0.22 -28.05 -23.86
CA GLY A 405 -0.14 -27.27 -25.03
C GLY A 405 -0.29 -28.16 -26.27
N MET A 406 -0.76 -27.59 -27.36
CA MET A 406 -0.87 -28.27 -28.65
C MET A 406 -0.61 -27.28 -29.79
N GLU A 407 0.06 -27.76 -30.83
CA GLU A 407 0.35 -26.99 -32.04
C GLU A 407 0.11 -27.87 -33.28
N ARG A 408 -0.34 -27.25 -34.37
CA ARG A 408 -0.57 -27.96 -35.63
C ARG A 408 0.71 -28.01 -36.45
N SER A 409 1.09 -29.20 -36.92
CA SER A 409 2.31 -29.46 -37.69
C SER A 409 1.98 -30.32 -38.91
N GLY A 410 1.50 -29.66 -39.97
CA GLY A 410 1.10 -30.31 -41.23
C GLY A 410 -0.07 -31.29 -41.04
N PRO A 411 0.06 -32.57 -41.43
CA PRO A 411 -0.97 -33.60 -41.22
C PRO A 411 -1.03 -34.14 -39.79
N TRP A 412 -0.26 -33.56 -38.87
CA TRP A 412 -0.15 -33.99 -37.47
C TRP A 412 -0.43 -32.85 -36.50
N TRP A 413 -0.85 -33.23 -35.30
CA TRP A 413 -0.86 -32.38 -34.11
C TRP A 413 0.27 -32.78 -33.18
N GLN A 414 1.04 -31.79 -32.74
CA GLN A 414 2.09 -31.96 -31.74
C GLN A 414 1.58 -31.45 -30.39
N PHE A 415 1.38 -32.36 -29.45
CA PHE A 415 1.05 -32.05 -28.07
C PHE A 415 2.33 -31.93 -27.24
N SER A 416 2.50 -30.79 -26.58
CA SER A 416 3.52 -30.65 -25.53
C SER A 416 3.01 -31.35 -24.28
N VAL A 417 3.59 -32.50 -23.94
CA VAL A 417 3.18 -33.30 -22.79
C VAL A 417 4.30 -33.37 -21.75
N SER A 418 3.91 -33.53 -20.48
CA SER A 418 4.82 -33.78 -19.38
C SER A 418 4.53 -35.17 -18.81
N VAL A 419 5.41 -36.14 -19.09
CA VAL A 419 5.29 -37.51 -18.61
C VAL A 419 5.69 -37.57 -17.14
N GLN A 420 4.69 -37.75 -16.27
CA GLN A 420 4.88 -37.79 -14.82
C GLN A 420 5.34 -39.17 -14.36
N THR A 421 4.77 -40.25 -14.90
CA THR A 421 5.16 -41.62 -14.56
C THR A 421 5.04 -42.55 -15.77
N VAL A 422 6.11 -43.32 -15.98
CA VAL A 422 6.14 -44.45 -16.91
C VAL A 422 5.81 -45.71 -16.11
N TYR A 423 4.68 -46.33 -16.41
CA TYR A 423 4.33 -47.64 -15.86
C TYR A 423 4.93 -48.74 -16.73
N ARG A 424 4.79 -48.61 -18.05
CA ARG A 424 5.42 -49.47 -19.05
C ARG A 424 5.95 -48.66 -20.22
N ALA A 425 7.06 -49.12 -20.77
CA ALA A 425 7.61 -48.68 -22.05
C ALA A 425 8.24 -49.92 -22.72
N GLY A 426 7.84 -50.21 -23.95
CA GLY A 426 8.33 -51.30 -24.77
C GLY A 426 9.76 -51.04 -25.21
N SER A 427 10.46 -52.10 -25.60
CA SER A 427 11.89 -52.08 -25.92
C SER A 427 12.27 -51.14 -27.07
N SER A 428 11.33 -50.84 -27.97
CA SER A 428 11.50 -49.90 -29.10
C SER A 428 11.13 -48.45 -28.77
N SER A 429 10.54 -48.18 -27.61
CA SER A 429 9.96 -46.87 -27.28
C SER A 429 10.91 -46.04 -26.40
N HIS A 430 11.39 -44.89 -26.89
CA HIS A 430 12.24 -43.96 -26.13
C HIS A 430 11.45 -43.09 -25.13
N VAL A 431 10.48 -43.67 -24.41
CA VAL A 431 9.62 -42.92 -23.48
C VAL A 431 10.31 -42.73 -22.13
N ARG A 432 10.62 -41.48 -21.80
CA ARG A 432 11.21 -41.05 -20.52
C ARG A 432 10.24 -40.21 -19.68
N ARG A 433 10.58 -39.98 -18.41
CA ARG A 433 9.89 -38.95 -17.60
C ARG A 433 10.33 -37.56 -18.04
N GLY A 434 9.46 -36.58 -17.90
CA GLY A 434 9.74 -35.18 -18.24
C GLY A 434 8.99 -34.69 -19.50
N PRO A 435 9.38 -33.54 -20.04
CA PRO A 435 8.73 -32.94 -21.21
C PRO A 435 9.01 -33.76 -22.47
N GLN A 436 7.96 -34.08 -23.23
CA GLN A 436 8.00 -34.80 -24.49
C GLN A 436 6.96 -34.28 -25.47
N SER A 437 7.16 -34.61 -26.75
CA SER A 437 6.21 -34.33 -27.82
C SER A 437 5.41 -35.59 -28.13
N LEU A 438 4.08 -35.49 -28.00
CA LEU A 438 3.14 -36.53 -28.38
C LEU A 438 2.49 -36.15 -29.71
N TRP A 439 2.62 -37.01 -30.72
CA TRP A 439 2.12 -36.75 -32.06
C TRP A 439 0.80 -37.48 -32.31
N VAL A 440 -0.19 -36.77 -32.85
CA VAL A 440 -1.53 -37.31 -33.15
C VAL A 440 -1.91 -36.97 -34.58
N PRO A 441 -2.37 -37.92 -35.42
CA PRO A 441 -2.86 -37.60 -36.75
C PRO A 441 -4.04 -36.62 -36.72
N ASP A 442 -4.06 -35.64 -37.62
CA ASP A 442 -5.16 -34.65 -37.72
C ASP A 442 -6.53 -35.31 -37.94
N ARG A 443 -6.55 -36.41 -38.71
CA ARG A 443 -7.76 -37.20 -38.96
C ARG A 443 -8.32 -37.86 -37.70
N ASP A 444 -7.46 -38.34 -36.82
CA ASP A 444 -7.85 -39.04 -35.59
C ASP A 444 -8.39 -38.03 -34.58
N LEU A 445 -7.70 -36.90 -34.42
CA LEU A 445 -8.12 -35.82 -33.53
C LEU A 445 -9.46 -35.20 -33.99
N GLY A 446 -9.66 -35.05 -35.30
CA GLY A 446 -10.92 -34.59 -35.88
C GLY A 446 -12.11 -35.51 -35.59
N CYS A 447 -11.86 -36.81 -35.43
CA CYS A 447 -12.86 -37.80 -35.01
C CYS A 447 -13.00 -37.93 -33.48
N GLY A 448 -12.21 -37.20 -32.68
CA GLY A 448 -12.26 -37.23 -31.21
C GLY A 448 -11.40 -38.31 -30.55
N CYS A 449 -10.43 -38.88 -31.26
CA CYS A 449 -9.53 -39.93 -30.79
C CYS A 449 -8.05 -39.52 -30.92
N PRO A 450 -7.23 -39.60 -29.87
CA PRO A 450 -7.59 -39.66 -28.46
C PRO A 450 -8.21 -38.34 -27.96
N ALA A 451 -9.13 -38.43 -27.00
CA ALA A 451 -9.78 -37.27 -26.38
C ALA A 451 -8.84 -36.56 -25.37
N LEU A 452 -7.90 -35.78 -25.89
CA LEU A 452 -6.93 -35.01 -25.10
C LEU A 452 -7.40 -33.56 -24.90
N HIS A 453 -7.20 -33.05 -23.68
CA HIS A 453 -7.49 -31.66 -23.34
C HIS A 453 -6.30 -31.01 -22.65
N VAL A 454 -5.93 -29.82 -23.12
CA VAL A 454 -4.86 -29.01 -22.53
C VAL A 454 -5.18 -28.70 -21.06
N GLY A 455 -4.17 -28.81 -20.18
CA GLY A 455 -4.29 -28.59 -18.74
C GLY A 455 -4.74 -29.81 -17.93
N ARG A 456 -5.22 -30.88 -18.58
CA ARG A 456 -5.64 -32.12 -17.88
C ARG A 456 -4.56 -33.19 -17.87
N THR A 457 -4.69 -34.11 -16.91
CA THR A 457 -3.81 -35.27 -16.72
C THR A 457 -4.53 -36.53 -17.20
N PHE A 458 -3.82 -37.37 -17.97
CA PHE A 458 -4.36 -38.56 -18.60
C PHE A 458 -3.49 -39.79 -18.29
N LEU A 459 -4.15 -40.94 -18.23
CA LEU A 459 -3.56 -42.26 -18.43
C LEU A 459 -3.57 -42.54 -19.93
N LEU A 460 -2.39 -42.61 -20.54
CA LEU A 460 -2.20 -42.94 -21.94
C LEU A 460 -1.78 -44.40 -22.07
N ILE A 461 -2.50 -45.17 -22.87
CA ILE A 461 -2.27 -46.59 -23.13
C ILE A 461 -2.28 -46.80 -24.63
N GLY A 462 -1.19 -47.30 -25.21
CA GLY A 462 -1.11 -47.58 -26.65
C GLY A 462 -0.42 -48.90 -26.94
N ALA A 463 -0.63 -49.38 -28.17
CA ALA A 463 0.13 -50.43 -28.82
C ALA A 463 0.55 -49.88 -30.20
N GLU A 464 1.78 -50.14 -30.65
CA GLU A 464 2.16 -49.88 -32.04
C GLU A 464 1.46 -50.94 -32.91
N GLU A 465 0.47 -50.53 -33.69
CA GLU A 465 0.06 -51.32 -34.84
C GLU A 465 1.27 -51.38 -35.79
N GLY A 466 1.87 -52.56 -35.88
CA GLY A 466 2.98 -52.84 -36.77
C GLY A 466 2.51 -52.81 -38.22
N GLU A 467 2.61 -51.64 -38.85
CA GLU A 467 2.81 -51.42 -40.29
C GLU A 467 2.83 -49.90 -40.54
N ARG A 468 3.91 -49.21 -40.14
CA ARG A 468 4.12 -47.80 -40.53
C ARG A 468 4.84 -47.74 -41.88
N GLY A 469 4.06 -47.76 -42.97
CA GLY A 469 4.55 -47.43 -44.31
C GLY A 469 4.65 -45.93 -44.60
N TRP A 470 4.24 -45.05 -43.67
CA TRP A 470 4.19 -43.60 -43.89
C TRP A 470 4.59 -42.81 -42.63
N GLY A 471 5.89 -42.52 -42.51
CA GLY A 471 6.45 -41.60 -41.50
C GLY A 471 7.99 -41.69 -41.44
N PRO A 472 8.73 -40.57 -41.27
CA PRO A 472 10.19 -40.58 -41.28
C PRO A 472 10.76 -41.41 -40.11
N GLU A 473 11.94 -42.01 -40.32
CA GLU A 473 12.69 -42.99 -39.50
C GLU A 473 13.04 -42.58 -38.05
N GLU A 474 12.37 -41.59 -37.47
CA GLU A 474 12.60 -41.15 -36.09
C GLU A 474 11.59 -41.77 -35.13
N SER A 475 12.09 -42.45 -34.10
CA SER A 475 11.36 -43.06 -32.99
C SER A 475 10.55 -42.04 -32.15
N ARG A 476 9.42 -41.56 -32.68
CA ARG A 476 8.54 -40.56 -32.06
C ARG A 476 7.41 -41.23 -31.25
N LEU A 477 7.00 -40.60 -30.15
CA LEU A 477 5.82 -41.01 -29.38
C LEU A 477 4.55 -40.58 -30.12
N VAL A 478 3.81 -41.56 -30.64
CA VAL A 478 2.59 -41.35 -31.43
C VAL A 478 1.38 -41.89 -30.66
N ALA A 479 0.30 -41.11 -30.61
CA ALA A 479 -1.01 -41.56 -30.18
C ALA A 479 -1.99 -41.46 -31.36
N ASP A 480 -2.48 -42.62 -31.79
CA ASP A 480 -3.39 -42.77 -32.92
C ASP A 480 -4.78 -43.25 -32.44
N ARG A 481 -5.64 -43.63 -33.39
CA ARG A 481 -6.96 -44.24 -33.16
C ARG A 481 -6.96 -45.45 -32.22
N SER A 482 -5.85 -46.18 -32.08
CA SER A 482 -5.72 -47.34 -31.18
C SER A 482 -5.32 -46.93 -29.76
N THR A 483 -4.88 -45.68 -29.59
CA THR A 483 -4.38 -45.15 -28.34
C THR A 483 -5.51 -44.66 -27.45
N LEU A 484 -5.55 -45.20 -26.25
CA LEU A 484 -6.54 -44.84 -25.25
C LEU A 484 -6.00 -43.74 -24.33
N ALA A 485 -6.68 -42.61 -24.30
CA ALA A 485 -6.45 -41.54 -23.33
C ALA A 485 -7.62 -41.44 -22.34
N LEU A 486 -7.40 -41.87 -21.10
CA LEU A 486 -8.40 -41.79 -20.04
C LEU A 486 -8.02 -40.67 -19.06
N GLN A 487 -8.98 -39.82 -18.67
CA GLN A 487 -8.73 -38.82 -17.64
C GLN A 487 -8.27 -39.49 -16.34
N TRP A 488 -7.13 -39.05 -15.80
CA TRP A 488 -6.48 -39.70 -14.67
C TRP A 488 -7.37 -39.79 -13.44
N ARG A 489 -7.39 -40.97 -12.80
CA ARG A 489 -8.01 -41.21 -11.50
C ARG A 489 -7.00 -41.83 -10.54
N GLU A 490 -6.89 -41.29 -9.33
CA GLU A 490 -5.83 -41.67 -8.38
C GLU A 490 -5.85 -43.16 -7.98
N HIS A 491 -7.03 -43.79 -7.94
CA HIS A 491 -7.16 -45.22 -7.60
C HIS A 491 -6.50 -46.18 -8.61
N TRP A 492 -6.11 -45.72 -9.81
CA TRP A 492 -5.35 -46.55 -10.76
C TRP A 492 -3.89 -46.73 -10.33
N SER A 493 -3.34 -45.79 -9.55
CA SER A 493 -1.91 -45.77 -9.26
C SER A 493 -1.39 -47.00 -8.51
N PRO A 494 -2.05 -47.53 -7.47
CA PRO A 494 -1.59 -48.73 -6.77
C PRO A 494 -1.56 -49.95 -7.69
N LYS A 495 -2.63 -50.14 -8.49
CA LYS A 495 -2.77 -51.28 -9.40
C LYS A 495 -1.70 -51.28 -10.50
N LEU A 496 -1.47 -50.13 -11.14
CA LEU A 496 -0.45 -49.99 -12.19
C LEU A 496 0.98 -50.11 -11.64
N ARG A 497 1.24 -49.67 -10.39
CA ARG A 497 2.51 -49.94 -9.71
C ARG A 497 2.72 -51.43 -9.44
N GLY A 498 1.66 -52.14 -9.05
CA GLY A 498 1.66 -53.59 -8.88
C GLY A 498 2.02 -54.33 -10.17
N PHE A 499 1.36 -53.99 -11.28
CA PHE A 499 1.67 -54.57 -12.60
C PHE A 499 3.10 -54.29 -13.05
N ARG A 500 3.58 -53.04 -12.93
CA ARG A 500 4.98 -52.71 -13.22
C ARG A 500 5.96 -53.53 -12.36
N GLY A 501 5.63 -53.78 -11.10
CA GLY A 501 6.44 -54.62 -10.22
C GLY A 501 6.48 -56.08 -10.65
N GLN A 502 5.36 -56.62 -11.13
CA GLN A 502 5.26 -58.00 -11.63
C GLN A 502 5.97 -58.17 -12.99
N ASP A 503 5.82 -57.19 -13.89
CA ASP A 503 6.53 -57.11 -15.17
C ASP A 503 8.06 -57.11 -14.99
N LYS A 504 8.57 -56.24 -14.09
CA LYS A 504 9.99 -56.23 -13.71
C LYS A 504 10.50 -57.54 -13.08
N ARG A 505 9.61 -58.36 -12.52
CA ARG A 505 9.92 -59.68 -11.95
C ARG A 505 9.75 -60.80 -12.99
N GLY A 506 9.58 -60.46 -14.27
CA GLY A 506 9.44 -61.43 -15.36
C GLY A 506 8.11 -62.18 -15.37
N ARG A 507 7.07 -61.65 -14.71
CA ARG A 507 5.75 -62.30 -14.64
C ARG A 507 4.81 -61.95 -15.80
N CYS A 508 5.28 -61.19 -16.78
CA CYS A 508 4.56 -61.07 -18.05
C CYS A 508 4.73 -62.38 -18.82
N PRO A 509 3.65 -63.03 -19.29
CA PRO A 509 3.77 -64.25 -20.08
C PRO A 509 4.58 -63.98 -21.36
N PRO A 510 5.46 -64.91 -21.80
CA PRO A 510 6.18 -64.77 -23.06
C PRO A 510 5.16 -64.71 -24.20
N SER A 511 5.22 -63.64 -25.00
CA SER A 511 4.25 -63.35 -26.06
C SER A 511 4.18 -64.49 -27.09
N LEU A 512 2.99 -65.05 -27.32
CA LEU A 512 2.58 -65.47 -28.66
C LEU A 512 2.59 -64.21 -29.54
N ARG A 513 3.70 -63.97 -30.25
CA ARG A 513 3.70 -63.01 -31.36
C ARG A 513 2.78 -63.58 -32.45
N PRO A 514 1.78 -62.86 -32.96
CA PRO A 514 1.09 -63.29 -34.17
C PRO A 514 2.10 -63.30 -35.32
N GLN A 515 2.39 -64.48 -35.87
CA GLN A 515 2.92 -64.59 -37.22
C GLN A 515 1.81 -64.17 -38.18
N HIS A 516 2.12 -63.29 -39.13
CA HIS A 516 1.25 -63.01 -40.27
C HIS A 516 0.99 -64.30 -41.07
N GLY A 517 -0.28 -64.60 -41.35
CA GLY A 517 -0.67 -65.54 -42.40
C GLY A 517 -1.89 -66.40 -42.07
N LEU A 518 -3.02 -66.08 -42.74
CA LEU A 518 -4.14 -66.98 -43.07
C LEU A 518 -4.83 -67.77 -41.93
N LEU A 519 -6.05 -67.38 -41.55
CA LEU A 519 -7.26 -68.11 -41.99
C LEU A 519 -8.54 -67.34 -41.64
N LYS A 520 -9.51 -67.47 -42.56
CA LYS A 520 -10.90 -67.02 -42.48
C LYS A 520 -11.71 -67.77 -41.41
N SER A 521 -12.80 -67.09 -41.03
CA SER A 521 -14.15 -67.61 -40.71
C SER A 521 -14.38 -68.47 -39.47
N GLU A 522 -15.59 -68.30 -38.92
CA GLU A 522 -16.34 -69.28 -38.11
C GLU A 522 -15.84 -69.43 -36.65
N ILE A 523 -16.62 -69.49 -35.57
CA ILE A 523 -18.01 -69.85 -35.22
C ILE A 523 -18.23 -69.25 -33.81
N GLU A 524 -19.24 -68.42 -33.58
CA GLU A 524 -20.51 -68.80 -32.93
C GLU A 524 -20.42 -69.42 -31.50
N ASN A 525 -21.11 -68.74 -30.58
CA ASN A 525 -21.92 -69.28 -29.48
C ASN A 525 -21.37 -69.54 -28.05
N LYS A 526 -22.24 -69.09 -27.13
CA LYS A 526 -22.49 -69.45 -25.71
C LYS A 526 -21.61 -68.77 -24.66
N GLU A 527 -22.16 -67.89 -23.82
CA GLU A 527 -23.10 -68.11 -22.69
C GLU A 527 -22.46 -68.83 -21.50
N GLU A 528 -22.92 -68.43 -20.31
CA GLU A 528 -22.54 -68.90 -18.95
C GLU A 528 -21.18 -68.39 -18.41
N GLU A 529 -21.04 -67.86 -17.19
CA GLU A 529 -21.92 -67.89 -16.02
C GLU A 529 -21.55 -66.77 -15.01
N ASN A 530 -22.59 -66.35 -14.30
CA ASN A 530 -22.74 -65.52 -13.10
C ASN A 530 -21.58 -65.25 -12.11
N ARG A 531 -21.68 -64.04 -11.51
CA ARG A 531 -21.48 -63.65 -10.06
C ARG A 531 -20.03 -63.69 -9.51
N LEU A 532 -19.57 -62.87 -8.57
CA LEU A 532 -20.13 -61.99 -7.53
C LEU A 532 -19.33 -60.66 -7.46
N ALA A 533 -19.96 -59.52 -7.16
CA ALA A 533 -19.84 -58.77 -5.89
C ALA A 533 -18.44 -58.73 -5.24
N ASP A 534 -17.72 -57.60 -5.35
CA ASP A 534 -17.55 -56.55 -4.30
C ASP A 534 -16.68 -55.39 -4.83
#